data_AF-A0A3M0WBB0-F1
#
_entry.id   AF-A0A3M0WBB0-F1
#
_cell.length_a   1.000
_cell.length_b   1.000
_cell.length_c   1.000
_cell.angle_alpha   90.00
_cell.angle_beta   90.00
_cell.angle_gamma   90.00
#
_symmetry.space_group_name_H-M   'P 1'
#
loop_
_entity.id
_entity.type
_entity.pdbx_description
1 polymer ?
#
loop_
_entity_poly.entity_id
_entity_poly.type
_entity_poly.pdbx_seq_one_letter_code
_entity_poly.pdbx_strand_id
1 'polypeptide(L)'
;MTSLAFSTSTSSLRNGGGGVVTMPPTTLLMSSSYTDTDSPLTQLPHVVAIPFDDLRRRMAEFSAKFDTFIERARKRVLEERNEYKARMTTISSLRTALATHAAMAARSAAEKTEITTQIAELAQHSDAQAARREGLRRQIEAVRRAIAHKEGAQREYAARVERQQRLNAPELAFWQAYLGVRVEGAGGGDEGREREAAFELDVPDTTVGEYRVVYSRPRLDQDKVARVVRRLNETRQIGVLLKGMRALFAEGME
;
A
#
# COMPACT_ATOMS: atom_id res chain seq x y z
N MET A 1 -16.19 -14.79 0.88
CA MET A 1 -17.44 -14.29 1.50
C MET A 1 -17.20 -12.87 1.96
N THR A 2 -17.66 -11.88 1.18
CA THR A 2 -18.32 -10.64 1.62
C THR A 2 -18.59 -9.83 0.36
N SER A 3 -19.84 -9.91 -0.07
CA SER A 3 -20.50 -9.09 -1.07
C SER A 3 -20.80 -7.72 -0.46
N LEU A 4 -20.56 -6.62 -1.19
CA LEU A 4 -21.34 -5.40 -1.03
C LEU A 4 -21.53 -4.75 -2.41
N ALA A 5 -22.76 -4.87 -2.90
CA ALA A 5 -23.33 -4.08 -3.97
C ALA A 5 -23.64 -2.66 -3.48
N PHE A 6 -23.50 -1.66 -4.34
CA PHE A 6 -24.28 -0.44 -4.23
C PHE A 6 -24.74 0.02 -5.61
N SER A 7 -26.05 -0.14 -5.81
CA SER A 7 -26.86 0.42 -6.88
C SER A 7 -27.66 1.57 -6.27
N THR A 8 -27.67 2.74 -6.89
CA THR A 8 -28.80 3.69 -6.76
C THR A 8 -28.90 4.55 -8.01
N SER A 9 -29.95 4.27 -8.77
CA SER A 9 -30.52 5.13 -9.80
C SER A 9 -31.24 6.31 -9.14
N THR A 10 -31.16 7.50 -9.73
CA THR A 10 -32.09 8.61 -9.43
C THR A 10 -32.65 9.19 -10.72
N SER A 11 -33.90 8.83 -11.01
CA SER A 11 -34.78 9.52 -11.95
C SER A 11 -35.69 10.46 -11.17
N SER A 12 -36.04 11.62 -11.75
CA SER A 12 -37.30 12.31 -11.46
C SER A 12 -37.63 13.30 -12.56
N LEU A 13 -38.55 12.88 -13.42
CA LEU A 13 -39.41 13.71 -14.27
C LEU A 13 -40.38 14.49 -13.38
N ARG A 14 -40.59 15.78 -13.67
CA ARG A 14 -41.71 16.56 -13.10
C ARG A 14 -42.59 17.05 -14.24
N ASN A 15 -43.73 16.38 -14.39
CA ASN A 15 -44.86 16.78 -15.22
C ASN A 15 -46.02 17.10 -14.26
N GLY A 16 -46.72 18.20 -14.51
CA GLY A 16 -47.89 18.62 -13.76
C GLY A 16 -48.76 19.52 -14.64
N GLY A 17 -49.81 18.93 -15.23
CA GLY A 17 -50.95 19.69 -15.78
C GLY A 17 -51.70 20.40 -14.64
N GLY A 18 -52.63 21.32 -14.87
CA GLY A 18 -53.44 21.67 -16.03
C GLY A 18 -54.74 22.21 -15.43
N GLY A 19 -55.12 23.43 -15.78
CA GLY A 19 -56.32 24.10 -15.25
C GLY A 19 -56.67 25.29 -16.12
N VAL A 20 -57.86 25.24 -16.71
CA VAL A 20 -58.32 25.99 -17.88
C VAL A 20 -59.17 27.20 -17.45
N VAL A 21 -59.36 28.11 -18.41
CA VAL A 21 -60.48 29.08 -18.59
C VAL A 21 -60.28 30.45 -17.92
N THR A 22 -60.09 31.50 -18.73
CA THR A 22 -61.10 32.55 -19.03
C THR A 22 -60.48 33.67 -19.88
N MET A 23 -60.99 33.86 -21.09
CA MET A 23 -61.05 35.16 -21.80
C MET A 23 -62.45 35.73 -21.55
N PRO A 24 -62.61 37.05 -21.42
CA PRO A 24 -63.20 37.80 -22.54
C PRO A 24 -62.61 39.23 -22.73
N PRO A 25 -63.02 39.94 -23.82
CA PRO A 25 -62.30 41.05 -24.46
C PRO A 25 -62.73 42.41 -23.88
N THR A 26 -62.53 43.53 -24.64
CA THR A 26 -63.01 44.94 -24.44
C THR A 26 -61.78 45.88 -24.37
N THR A 27 -61.59 46.95 -25.16
CA THR A 27 -62.42 47.71 -26.12
C THR A 27 -61.52 48.59 -26.98
N LEU A 28 -61.99 48.85 -28.20
CA LEU A 28 -61.67 50.02 -29.02
C LEU A 28 -61.84 51.34 -28.25
N LEU A 29 -60.92 52.28 -28.45
CA LEU A 29 -61.20 53.71 -28.38
C LEU A 29 -60.68 54.36 -29.67
N MET A 30 -61.61 54.53 -30.60
CA MET A 30 -61.60 55.65 -31.54
C MET A 30 -62.12 56.89 -30.79
N SER A 31 -61.45 58.02 -30.94
CA SER A 31 -62.08 59.35 -31.04
C SER A 31 -61.20 60.14 -32.00
N SER A 32 -61.58 60.32 -33.27
CA SER A 32 -62.69 61.14 -33.78
C SER A 32 -62.47 62.62 -33.51
N SER A 33 -62.12 63.36 -34.56
CA SER A 33 -62.89 64.54 -34.95
C SER A 33 -62.50 65.00 -36.36
N TYR A 34 -63.48 64.83 -37.25
CA TYR A 34 -63.76 65.61 -38.46
C TYR A 34 -63.26 67.06 -38.45
N THR A 35 -62.54 67.43 -39.51
CA THR A 35 -62.79 68.60 -40.39
C THR A 35 -62.19 68.20 -41.74
N ASP A 36 -62.94 67.54 -42.63
CA ASP A 36 -63.70 68.17 -43.73
C ASP A 36 -63.41 69.65 -43.98
N THR A 37 -63.32 69.99 -45.27
CA THR A 37 -62.87 71.25 -45.89
C THR A 37 -61.36 71.51 -45.94
N ASP A 38 -60.66 70.91 -46.91
CA ASP A 38 -59.90 71.72 -47.86
C ASP A 38 -59.59 70.90 -49.12
N SER A 39 -60.45 71.09 -50.12
CA SER A 39 -60.29 70.61 -51.48
C SER A 39 -59.48 71.66 -52.25
N PRO A 40 -58.18 71.44 -52.59
CA PRO A 40 -57.45 72.35 -53.46
C PRO A 40 -57.72 72.01 -54.93
N LEU A 41 -59.00 71.83 -55.29
CA LEU A 41 -59.44 71.57 -56.66
C LEU A 41 -60.49 72.62 -57.04
N THR A 42 -60.11 73.89 -56.97
CA THR A 42 -60.74 75.00 -57.75
C THR A 42 -60.01 76.32 -57.50
N GLN A 43 -58.80 76.45 -58.04
CA GLN A 43 -58.26 77.73 -58.49
C GLN A 43 -57.32 77.39 -59.65
N LEU A 44 -57.84 77.46 -60.87
CA LEU A 44 -57.05 77.50 -62.10
C LEU A 44 -56.91 78.98 -62.48
N PRO A 45 -55.78 79.65 -62.20
CA PRO A 45 -55.44 80.88 -62.87
C PRO A 45 -54.96 80.55 -64.30
N HIS A 46 -55.46 81.34 -65.23
CA HIS A 46 -55.22 81.35 -66.66
C HIS A 46 -53.88 80.77 -67.15
N VAL A 47 -54.01 79.94 -68.19
CA VAL A 47 -53.01 79.54 -69.20
C VAL A 47 -51.83 80.52 -69.30
N VAL A 48 -50.78 80.23 -68.56
CA VAL A 48 -49.40 80.55 -68.94
C VAL A 48 -48.80 79.20 -69.28
N ALA A 49 -48.53 79.00 -70.58
CA ALA A 49 -47.97 77.79 -71.13
C ALA A 49 -46.66 77.44 -70.41
N ILE A 50 -46.74 76.57 -69.40
CA ILE A 50 -45.63 75.71 -69.04
C ILE A 50 -45.28 75.02 -70.37
N PRO A 51 -44.08 75.23 -70.95
CA PRO A 51 -43.73 74.51 -72.15
C PRO A 51 -43.78 73.04 -71.77
N PHE A 52 -44.79 72.33 -72.26
CA PHE A 52 -45.06 70.94 -71.90
C PHE A 52 -43.82 70.07 -72.15
N ASP A 53 -42.96 70.51 -73.09
CA ASP A 53 -41.64 69.96 -73.36
C ASP A 53 -40.58 70.22 -72.27
N ASP A 54 -40.55 71.39 -71.62
CA ASP A 54 -39.60 71.66 -70.51
C ASP A 54 -40.02 70.91 -69.23
N LEU A 55 -41.33 70.79 -68.98
CA LEU A 55 -41.82 69.93 -67.89
C LEU A 55 -41.59 68.45 -68.20
N ARG A 56 -41.86 67.98 -69.44
CA ARG A 56 -41.51 66.62 -69.86
C ARG A 56 -40.02 66.36 -69.74
N ARG A 57 -39.17 67.31 -70.13
CA ARG A 57 -37.72 67.20 -70.03
C ARG A 57 -37.26 67.14 -68.58
N ARG A 58 -37.76 68.00 -67.70
CA ARG A 58 -37.44 67.96 -66.26
C ARG A 58 -37.99 66.72 -65.57
N MET A 59 -39.17 66.23 -65.97
CA MET A 59 -39.72 64.97 -65.47
C MET A 59 -38.92 63.78 -65.99
N ALA A 60 -38.48 63.77 -67.25
CA ALA A 60 -37.60 62.73 -67.77
C ALA A 60 -36.23 62.74 -67.09
N GLU A 61 -35.63 63.92 -66.87
CA GLU A 61 -34.37 64.08 -66.16
C GLU A 61 -34.50 63.74 -64.67
N PHE A 62 -35.62 64.09 -64.04
CA PHE A 62 -35.93 63.71 -62.65
C PHE A 62 -36.16 62.21 -62.54
N SER A 63 -36.96 61.60 -63.41
CA SER A 63 -37.17 60.15 -63.45
C SER A 63 -35.85 59.41 -63.67
N ALA A 64 -34.99 59.86 -64.60
CA ALA A 64 -33.68 59.25 -64.79
C ALA A 64 -32.76 59.39 -63.55
N LYS A 65 -32.76 60.55 -62.88
CA LYS A 65 -32.02 60.76 -61.64
C LYS A 65 -32.60 59.97 -60.46
N PHE A 66 -33.92 59.81 -60.44
CA PHE A 66 -34.63 59.05 -59.43
C PHE A 66 -34.41 57.56 -59.62
N ASP A 67 -34.51 57.04 -60.84
CA ASP A 67 -34.20 55.65 -61.19
C ASP A 67 -32.75 55.31 -60.85
N THR A 68 -31.79 56.17 -61.20
CA THR A 68 -30.38 55.97 -60.81
C THR A 68 -30.16 56.06 -59.30
N PHE A 69 -30.92 56.89 -58.58
CA PHE A 69 -30.91 56.92 -57.11
C PHE A 69 -31.49 55.64 -56.52
N ILE A 70 -32.61 55.14 -57.05
CA ILE A 70 -33.24 53.87 -56.62
C ILE A 70 -32.32 52.69 -56.93
N GLU A 71 -31.64 52.68 -58.08
CA GLU A 71 -30.64 51.67 -58.42
C GLU A 71 -29.45 51.70 -57.45
N ARG A 72 -28.92 52.88 -57.14
CA ARG A 72 -27.84 53.04 -56.14
C ARG A 72 -28.29 52.62 -54.75
N ALA A 73 -29.51 52.98 -54.34
CA ALA A 73 -30.08 52.59 -53.06
C ALA A 73 -30.28 51.07 -52.98
N ARG A 74 -30.81 50.45 -54.04
CA ARG A 74 -30.99 48.99 -54.13
C ARG A 74 -29.65 48.26 -54.10
N LYS A 75 -28.65 48.76 -54.81
CA LYS A 75 -27.28 48.21 -54.80
C LYS A 75 -26.67 48.30 -53.41
N ARG A 76 -26.77 49.47 -52.75
CA ARG A 76 -26.29 49.68 -51.37
C ARG A 76 -26.96 48.73 -50.38
N VAL A 77 -28.29 48.60 -50.42
CA VAL A 77 -29.03 47.68 -49.54
C VAL A 77 -28.60 46.23 -49.75
N LEU A 78 -28.37 45.81 -51.00
CA LEU A 78 -27.92 44.46 -51.30
C LEU A 78 -26.49 44.21 -50.79
N GLU A 79 -25.60 45.17 -50.97
CA GLU A 79 -24.22 45.13 -50.46
C GLU A 79 -24.19 45.05 -48.93
N GLU A 80 -24.90 45.94 -48.23
CA GLU A 80 -25.02 45.94 -46.77
C GLU A 80 -25.60 44.63 -46.24
N ARG A 81 -26.63 44.08 -46.91
CA ARG A 81 -27.23 42.80 -46.52
C ARG A 81 -26.25 41.64 -46.73
N ASN A 82 -25.51 41.64 -47.84
CA ASN A 82 -24.50 40.61 -48.12
C ASN A 82 -23.34 40.69 -47.11
N GLU A 83 -22.87 41.89 -46.79
CA GLU A 83 -21.86 42.10 -45.74
C GLU A 83 -22.37 41.64 -44.37
N TYR A 84 -23.61 41.97 -44.01
CA TYR A 84 -24.21 41.54 -42.75
C TYR A 84 -24.27 40.01 -42.67
N LYS A 85 -24.67 39.35 -43.76
CA LYS A 85 -24.66 37.89 -43.83
C LYS A 85 -23.26 37.31 -43.65
N ALA A 86 -22.26 37.87 -44.35
CA ALA A 86 -20.87 37.43 -44.22
C ALA A 86 -20.36 37.59 -42.78
N ARG A 87 -20.63 38.75 -42.15
CA ARG A 87 -20.31 39.00 -40.73
C ARG A 87 -21.02 38.02 -39.81
N MET A 88 -22.30 37.74 -40.06
CA MET A 88 -23.08 36.78 -39.25
C MET A 88 -22.50 35.35 -39.37
N THR A 89 -22.12 34.91 -40.57
CA THR A 89 -21.47 33.60 -40.76
C THR A 89 -20.12 33.53 -40.04
N THR A 90 -19.33 34.61 -40.07
CA THR A 90 -18.05 34.68 -39.34
C THR A 90 -18.25 34.68 -37.83
N ILE A 91 -19.23 35.44 -37.31
CA ILE A 91 -19.55 35.42 -35.87
C ILE A 91 -20.02 34.03 -35.45
N SER A 92 -20.86 33.39 -36.26
CA SER A 92 -21.31 32.02 -35.98
C SER A 92 -20.15 31.03 -35.98
N SER A 93 -19.22 31.11 -36.94
CA SER A 93 -18.07 30.21 -36.99
C SER A 93 -17.12 30.42 -35.81
N LEU A 94 -16.87 31.68 -35.42
CA LEU A 94 -16.07 32.02 -34.25
C LEU A 94 -16.70 31.53 -32.95
N ARG A 95 -18.03 31.63 -32.81
CA ARG A 95 -18.75 31.09 -31.66
C ARG A 95 -18.60 29.57 -31.56
N THR A 96 -18.74 28.87 -32.69
CA THR A 96 -18.52 27.42 -32.73
C THR A 96 -17.06 27.07 -32.39
N ALA A 97 -16.08 27.80 -32.94
CA ALA A 97 -14.66 27.58 -32.65
C ALA A 97 -14.31 27.86 -31.17
N LEU A 98 -14.93 28.86 -30.56
CA LEU A 98 -14.74 29.16 -29.15
C LEU A 98 -15.38 28.08 -28.26
N ALA A 99 -16.56 27.57 -28.63
CA ALA A 99 -17.21 26.47 -27.93
C ALA A 99 -16.40 25.18 -28.01
N THR A 100 -15.85 24.83 -29.18
CA THR A 100 -14.98 23.65 -29.32
C THR A 100 -13.68 23.81 -28.53
N HIS A 101 -13.06 24.99 -28.55
CA HIS A 101 -11.88 25.26 -27.75
C HIS A 101 -12.15 25.17 -26.24
N ALA A 102 -13.28 25.71 -25.77
CA ALA A 102 -13.69 25.58 -24.37
C ALA A 102 -13.90 24.11 -23.96
N ALA A 103 -14.53 23.31 -24.82
CA ALA A 103 -14.69 21.88 -24.59
C ALA A 103 -13.35 21.12 -24.56
N MET A 104 -12.43 21.44 -25.48
CA MET A 104 -11.08 20.85 -25.48
C MET A 104 -10.28 21.25 -24.23
N ALA A 105 -10.36 22.51 -23.81
CA ALA A 105 -9.71 22.99 -22.60
C ALA A 105 -10.24 22.25 -21.35
N ALA A 106 -11.57 22.11 -21.22
CA ALA A 106 -12.19 21.37 -20.13
C ALA A 106 -11.76 19.89 -20.11
N ARG A 107 -11.75 19.25 -21.28
CA ARG A 107 -11.28 17.85 -21.41
C ARG A 107 -9.82 17.70 -21.01
N SER A 108 -8.94 18.58 -21.50
CA SER A 108 -7.51 18.55 -21.15
C SER A 108 -7.27 18.80 -19.66
N ALA A 109 -8.10 19.62 -19.01
CA ALA A 109 -8.03 19.85 -17.58
C ALA A 109 -8.44 18.59 -16.80
N ALA A 110 -9.50 17.91 -17.22
CA ALA A 110 -9.92 16.63 -16.62
C ALA A 110 -8.86 15.54 -16.78
N GLU A 111 -8.30 15.38 -17.99
CA GLU A 111 -7.22 14.42 -18.26
C GLU A 111 -5.97 14.72 -17.41
N LYS A 112 -5.61 16.00 -17.24
CA LYS A 112 -4.52 16.39 -16.32
C LYS A 112 -4.81 15.97 -14.89
N THR A 113 -6.03 16.22 -14.39
CA THR A 113 -6.38 15.82 -13.03
C THR A 113 -6.28 14.30 -12.83
N GLU A 114 -6.76 13.52 -13.80
CA GLU A 114 -6.69 12.06 -13.77
C GLU A 114 -5.23 11.56 -13.79
N ILE A 115 -4.39 12.12 -14.65
CA ILE A 115 -2.96 11.77 -14.69
C ILE A 115 -2.28 12.13 -13.38
N THR A 116 -2.58 13.31 -12.80
CA THR A 116 -1.99 13.71 -11.52
C THR A 116 -2.40 12.80 -10.37
N THR A 117 -3.65 12.30 -10.37
CA THR A 117 -4.09 11.32 -9.37
C THR A 117 -3.35 9.99 -9.54
N GLN A 118 -3.19 9.50 -10.76
CA GLN A 118 -2.44 8.27 -11.02
C GLN A 118 -0.96 8.39 -10.62
N ILE A 119 -0.33 9.53 -10.88
CA ILE A 119 1.05 9.79 -10.44
C ILE A 119 1.15 9.77 -8.91
N ALA A 120 0.19 10.38 -8.21
CA ALA A 120 0.16 10.39 -6.76
C ALA A 120 -0.01 8.97 -6.18
N GLU A 121 -0.88 8.15 -6.77
CA GLU A 121 -1.07 6.75 -6.38
C GLU A 121 0.21 5.92 -6.59
N LEU A 122 0.87 6.07 -7.74
CA LEU A 122 2.13 5.38 -8.03
C LEU A 122 3.25 5.81 -7.06
N ALA A 123 3.33 7.10 -6.72
CA ALA A 123 4.28 7.61 -5.74
C ALA A 123 4.02 6.99 -4.36
N GLN A 124 2.77 7.00 -3.89
CA GLN A 124 2.38 6.36 -2.62
C GLN A 124 2.72 4.86 -2.58
N HIS A 125 2.47 4.15 -3.68
CA HIS A 125 2.82 2.75 -3.78
C HIS A 125 4.34 2.53 -3.72
N SER A 126 5.12 3.40 -4.38
CA SER A 126 6.59 3.35 -4.35
C SER A 126 7.14 3.60 -2.93
N ASP A 127 6.55 4.55 -2.20
CA ASP A 127 6.93 4.89 -0.83
C ASP A 127 6.58 3.76 0.14
N ALA A 128 5.39 3.17 0.01
CA ALA A 128 4.98 2.01 0.80
C ALA A 128 5.92 0.81 0.59
N GLN A 129 6.33 0.57 -0.67
CA GLN A 129 7.32 -0.46 -0.97
C GLN A 129 8.70 -0.13 -0.39
N ALA A 130 9.14 1.13 -0.44
CA ALA A 130 10.41 1.56 0.13
C ALA A 130 10.44 1.34 1.65
N ALA A 131 9.38 1.74 2.36
CA ALA A 131 9.23 1.51 3.80
C ALA A 131 9.25 0.01 4.14
N ARG A 132 8.57 -0.83 3.35
CA ARG A 132 8.59 -2.29 3.53
C ARG A 132 10.00 -2.87 3.33
N ARG A 133 10.72 -2.44 2.29
CA ARG A 133 12.11 -2.89 2.05
C ARG A 133 13.02 -2.49 3.20
N GLU A 134 12.88 -1.26 3.72
CA GLU A 134 13.66 -0.79 4.85
C GLU A 134 13.37 -1.60 6.12
N GLY A 135 12.09 -1.87 6.41
CA GLY A 135 11.69 -2.73 7.53
C GLY A 135 12.32 -4.12 7.46
N LEU A 136 12.30 -4.77 6.29
CA LEU A 136 12.93 -6.07 6.09
C LEU A 136 14.46 -6.00 6.26
N ARG A 137 15.13 -4.96 5.75
CA ARG A 137 16.57 -4.77 5.94
C ARG A 137 16.94 -4.67 7.41
N ARG A 138 16.21 -3.86 8.19
CA ARG A 138 16.41 -3.74 9.64
C ARG A 138 16.22 -5.08 10.36
N GLN A 139 15.22 -5.87 9.98
CA GLN A 139 15.00 -7.21 10.53
C GLN A 139 16.15 -8.17 10.21
N ILE A 140 16.62 -8.17 8.95
CA ILE A 140 17.76 -9.00 8.52
C ILE A 140 19.01 -8.64 9.34
N GLU A 141 19.29 -7.35 9.53
CA GLU A 141 20.44 -6.89 10.34
C GLU A 141 20.30 -7.27 11.82
N ALA A 142 19.09 -7.20 12.39
CA ALA A 142 18.85 -7.65 13.76
C ALA A 142 19.11 -9.16 13.92
N VAL A 143 18.60 -9.99 13.00
CA VAL A 143 18.82 -11.44 13.01
C VAL A 143 20.29 -11.78 12.81
N ARG A 144 20.99 -11.11 11.88
CA ARG A 144 22.43 -11.30 11.66
C ARG A 144 23.26 -11.02 12.91
N ARG A 145 22.94 -9.95 13.66
CA ARG A 145 23.60 -9.65 14.94
C ARG A 145 23.34 -10.74 15.99
N ALA A 146 22.11 -11.24 16.08
CA ALA A 146 21.77 -12.30 17.01
C ALA A 146 22.49 -13.63 16.69
N ILE A 147 22.62 -13.98 15.41
CA ILE A 147 23.39 -15.14 14.95
C ILE A 147 24.86 -14.97 15.32
N ALA A 148 25.47 -13.84 14.96
CA ALA A 148 26.88 -13.58 15.25
C ALA A 148 27.19 -13.66 16.76
N HIS A 149 26.28 -13.15 17.61
CA HIS A 149 26.41 -13.26 19.06
C HIS A 149 26.36 -14.73 19.53
N LYS A 150 25.41 -15.53 19.04
CA LYS A 150 25.30 -16.96 19.39
C LYS A 150 26.50 -17.75 18.93
N GLU A 151 26.98 -17.51 17.71
CA GLU A 151 28.18 -18.18 17.19
C GLU A 151 29.42 -17.80 18.01
N GLY A 152 29.58 -16.52 18.37
CA GLY A 152 30.67 -16.08 19.25
C GLY A 152 30.67 -16.81 20.59
N ALA A 153 29.51 -16.85 21.27
CA ALA A 153 29.35 -17.56 22.53
C ALA A 153 29.62 -19.07 22.40
N GLN A 154 29.18 -19.70 21.30
CA GLN A 154 29.46 -21.12 21.03
C GLN A 154 30.95 -21.39 20.80
N ARG A 155 31.64 -20.51 20.05
CA ARG A 155 33.09 -20.64 19.84
C ARG A 155 33.86 -20.49 21.14
N GLU A 156 33.49 -19.54 21.99
CA GLU A 156 34.11 -19.36 23.31
C GLU A 156 33.87 -20.57 24.22
N TYR A 157 32.64 -21.09 24.24
CA TYR A 157 32.31 -22.31 24.99
C TYR A 157 33.12 -23.51 24.48
N ALA A 158 33.17 -23.72 23.16
CA ALA A 158 33.94 -24.78 22.55
C ALA A 158 35.43 -24.67 22.89
N ALA A 159 36.02 -23.47 22.82
CA ALA A 159 37.41 -23.24 23.17
C ALA A 159 37.70 -23.50 24.66
N ARG A 160 36.76 -23.19 25.57
CA ARG A 160 36.87 -23.53 27.00
C ARG A 160 36.81 -25.04 27.22
N VAL A 161 35.86 -25.73 26.57
CA VAL A 161 35.74 -27.19 26.66
C VAL A 161 36.98 -27.86 26.09
N GLU A 162 37.46 -27.44 24.93
CA GLU A 162 38.67 -28.01 24.32
C GLU A 162 39.90 -27.83 25.21
N ARG A 163 40.07 -26.64 25.79
CA ARG A 163 41.15 -26.37 26.75
C ARG A 163 41.08 -27.31 27.95
N GLN A 164 39.88 -27.52 28.50
CA GLN A 164 39.69 -28.42 29.62
C GLN A 164 39.94 -29.89 29.21
N GLN A 165 39.44 -30.33 28.06
CA GLN A 165 39.63 -31.69 27.56
C GLN A 165 41.10 -32.03 27.34
N ARG A 166 41.90 -31.07 26.86
CA ARG A 166 43.36 -31.22 26.70
C ARG A 166 44.08 -31.48 28.02
N LEU A 167 43.57 -30.97 29.14
CA LEU A 167 44.12 -31.18 30.48
C LEU A 167 43.55 -32.43 31.17
N ASN A 168 42.29 -32.77 30.91
CA ASN A 168 41.62 -33.91 31.54
C ASN A 168 42.34 -35.24 31.30
N ALA A 169 42.78 -35.52 30.07
CA ALA A 169 43.44 -36.78 29.74
C ALA A 169 44.77 -37.01 30.49
N PRO A 170 45.74 -36.07 30.46
CA PRO A 170 46.98 -36.23 31.22
C PRO A 170 46.76 -36.21 32.74
N GLU A 171 45.82 -35.40 33.25
CA GLU A 171 45.47 -35.41 34.68
C GLU A 171 44.88 -36.75 35.10
N LEU A 172 43.95 -37.29 34.31
CA LEU A 172 43.36 -38.60 34.57
C LEU A 172 44.43 -39.69 34.56
N ALA A 173 45.34 -39.67 33.58
CA ALA A 173 46.45 -40.62 33.51
C ALA A 173 47.38 -40.51 34.74
N PHE A 174 47.72 -39.28 35.15
CA PHE A 174 48.51 -39.03 36.35
C PHE A 174 47.84 -39.60 37.61
N TRP A 175 46.55 -39.31 37.82
CA TRP A 175 45.82 -39.79 39.00
C TRP A 175 45.60 -41.29 38.99
N GLN A 176 45.37 -41.88 37.82
CA GLN A 176 45.29 -43.34 37.67
C GLN A 176 46.61 -44.01 38.06
N ALA A 177 47.75 -43.46 37.61
CA ALA A 177 49.06 -43.98 37.97
C ALA A 177 49.40 -43.74 39.46
N TYR A 178 49.11 -42.55 39.99
CA TYR A 178 49.45 -42.17 41.36
C TYR A 178 48.61 -42.91 42.41
N LEU A 179 47.31 -43.03 42.18
CA LEU A 179 46.40 -43.71 43.11
C LEU A 179 46.31 -45.21 42.83
N GLY A 180 46.68 -45.68 41.64
CA GLY A 180 46.46 -47.06 41.21
C GLY A 180 44.97 -47.43 41.15
N VAL A 181 44.10 -46.46 40.85
CA VAL A 181 42.66 -46.67 40.73
C VAL A 181 42.15 -46.03 39.45
N ARG A 182 41.25 -46.71 38.76
CA ARG A 182 40.52 -46.18 37.61
C ARG A 182 39.03 -46.29 37.88
N VAL A 183 38.32 -45.18 37.67
CA VAL A 183 36.86 -45.10 37.82
C VAL A 183 36.26 -44.94 36.43
N GLU A 184 35.29 -45.78 36.10
CA GLU A 184 34.60 -45.81 34.81
C GLU A 184 33.09 -45.70 35.04
N GLY A 185 32.39 -45.08 34.09
CA GLY A 185 30.93 -45.03 34.11
C GLY A 185 30.32 -46.37 33.68
N ALA A 186 29.12 -46.67 34.17
CA ALA A 186 28.37 -47.87 33.78
C ALA A 186 28.22 -47.94 32.25
N GLY A 187 28.69 -49.04 31.63
CA GLY A 187 28.66 -49.25 30.18
C GLY A 187 30.01 -49.13 29.46
N GLY A 188 31.11 -48.86 30.18
CA GLY A 188 32.46 -49.10 29.66
C GLY A 188 32.65 -50.60 29.38
N GLY A 189 32.90 -50.96 28.12
CA GLY A 189 33.00 -52.35 27.67
C GLY A 189 34.05 -53.18 28.42
N ASP A 190 34.01 -54.49 28.14
CA ASP A 190 34.65 -55.69 28.72
C ASP A 190 36.15 -55.66 29.15
N GLU A 191 36.79 -54.50 29.22
CA GLU A 191 38.20 -54.27 29.63
C GLU A 191 38.46 -54.43 31.14
N GLY A 192 37.41 -54.65 31.95
CA GLY A 192 37.56 -54.96 33.38
C GLY A 192 38.16 -56.35 33.66
N ARG A 193 38.26 -57.23 32.65
CA ARG A 193 38.66 -58.64 32.82
C ARG A 193 40.14 -58.86 33.14
N GLU A 194 41.00 -57.90 32.83
CA GLU A 194 42.45 -57.99 33.07
C GLU A 194 42.90 -57.37 34.41
N ARG A 195 41.97 -56.83 35.21
CA ARG A 195 42.33 -56.12 36.45
C ARG A 195 42.39 -57.06 37.66
N GLU A 196 43.40 -56.84 38.49
CA GLU A 196 43.64 -57.60 39.73
C GLU A 196 42.49 -57.45 40.74
N ALA A 197 41.97 -56.24 40.89
CA ALA A 197 40.83 -55.93 41.75
C ALA A 197 39.87 -54.93 41.08
N ALA A 198 38.57 -55.22 41.13
CA ALA A 198 37.51 -54.37 40.59
C ALA A 198 36.22 -54.53 41.38
N PHE A 199 35.41 -53.48 41.46
CA PHE A 199 34.04 -53.55 41.97
C PHE A 199 33.15 -52.56 41.24
N GLU A 200 31.86 -52.87 41.17
CA GLU A 200 30.85 -51.99 40.59
C GLU A 200 29.98 -51.41 41.68
N LEU A 201 29.85 -50.09 41.66
CA LEU A 201 29.02 -49.31 42.56
C LEU A 201 27.78 -48.86 41.81
N ASP A 202 26.62 -49.31 42.26
CA ASP A 202 25.33 -48.75 41.87
C ASP A 202 25.16 -47.40 42.59
N VAL A 203 25.09 -46.34 41.79
CA VAL A 203 24.95 -44.97 42.25
C VAL A 203 23.48 -44.57 42.03
N PRO A 204 22.75 -44.20 43.09
CA PRO A 204 21.34 -43.85 42.96
C PRO A 204 21.16 -42.59 42.11
N ASP A 205 20.06 -42.56 41.33
CA ASP A 205 19.68 -41.40 40.49
C ASP A 205 19.50 -40.10 41.29
N THR A 206 19.27 -40.21 42.59
CA THR A 206 19.07 -39.09 43.50
C THR A 206 20.05 -39.15 44.67
N THR A 207 20.37 -37.98 45.24
CA THR A 207 21.26 -37.84 46.39
C THR A 207 20.74 -38.50 47.68
N VAL A 208 19.49 -38.97 47.68
CA VAL A 208 18.80 -39.57 48.83
C VAL A 208 18.81 -41.10 48.78
N GLY A 209 19.01 -41.71 47.60
CA GLY A 209 19.02 -43.18 47.46
C GLY A 209 20.21 -43.86 48.13
N GLU A 210 20.19 -45.18 48.23
CA GLU A 210 21.28 -45.98 48.81
C GLU A 210 22.28 -46.42 47.74
N TYR A 211 23.58 -46.26 48.03
CA TYR A 211 24.65 -46.88 47.28
C TYR A 211 24.69 -48.38 47.55
N ARG A 212 24.99 -49.17 46.50
CA ARG A 212 25.11 -50.63 46.60
C ARG A 212 26.30 -51.13 45.78
N VAL A 213 27.08 -52.06 46.32
CA VAL A 213 28.12 -52.75 45.55
C VAL A 213 27.47 -53.98 44.92
N VAL A 214 27.39 -54.00 43.59
CA VAL A 214 26.67 -55.05 42.83
C VAL A 214 27.63 -56.15 42.39
N TYR A 215 28.88 -55.79 42.12
CA TYR A 215 29.91 -56.70 41.67
C TYR A 215 31.22 -56.44 42.40
N SER A 216 31.99 -57.50 42.66
CA SER A 216 33.37 -57.41 43.12
C SER A 216 34.19 -58.59 42.61
N ARG A 217 35.45 -58.32 42.28
CA ARG A 217 36.46 -59.31 41.90
C ARG A 217 37.82 -58.90 42.51
N PRO A 218 38.53 -59.81 43.19
CA PRO A 218 38.09 -61.13 43.65
C PRO A 218 36.85 -61.05 44.56
N ARG A 219 36.16 -62.19 44.77
CA ARG A 219 34.96 -62.23 45.62
C ARG A 219 35.36 -61.89 47.06
N LEU A 220 34.81 -60.79 47.57
CA LEU A 220 35.04 -60.33 48.94
C LEU A 220 33.98 -60.87 49.90
N ASP A 221 34.33 -60.88 51.19
CA ASP A 221 33.40 -61.15 52.29
C ASP A 221 32.28 -60.10 52.29
N GLN A 222 31.04 -60.56 52.08
CA GLN A 222 29.87 -59.70 51.91
C GLN A 222 29.52 -58.94 53.20
N ASP A 223 29.81 -59.49 54.37
CA ASP A 223 29.54 -58.81 55.65
C ASP A 223 30.50 -57.63 55.84
N LYS A 224 31.77 -57.82 55.45
CA LYS A 224 32.77 -56.74 55.43
C LYS A 224 32.39 -55.64 54.44
N VAL A 225 32.00 -56.02 53.21
CA VAL A 225 31.56 -55.08 52.17
C VAL A 225 30.32 -54.30 52.64
N ALA A 226 29.32 -54.97 53.23
CA ALA A 226 28.11 -54.34 53.75
C ALA A 226 28.43 -53.29 54.82
N ARG A 227 29.42 -53.53 55.70
CA ARG A 227 29.86 -52.52 56.69
C ARG A 227 30.45 -51.28 56.03
N VAL A 228 31.26 -51.43 54.98
CA VAL A 228 31.86 -50.30 54.25
C VAL A 228 30.77 -49.52 53.49
N VAL A 229 29.85 -50.22 52.82
CA VAL A 229 28.73 -49.61 52.10
C VAL A 229 27.77 -48.89 53.04
N ARG A 230 27.49 -49.46 54.22
CA ARG A 230 26.70 -48.78 55.26
C ARG A 230 27.34 -47.44 55.66
N ARG A 231 28.65 -47.44 55.89
CA ARG A 231 29.39 -46.21 56.21
C ARG A 231 29.37 -45.19 55.06
N LEU A 232 29.40 -45.65 53.81
CA LEU A 232 29.21 -44.77 52.65
C LEU A 232 27.81 -44.16 52.64
N ASN A 233 26.76 -44.94 52.91
CA ASN A 233 25.39 -44.46 52.95
C ASN A 233 25.16 -43.45 54.09
N GLU A 234 25.80 -43.64 55.25
CA GLU A 234 25.76 -42.72 56.38
C GLU A 234 26.52 -41.40 56.12
N THR A 235 27.72 -41.49 55.54
CA THR A 235 28.62 -40.33 55.41
C THR A 235 28.55 -39.61 54.06
N ARG A 236 28.05 -40.29 53.02
CA ARG A 236 28.09 -39.87 51.62
C ARG A 236 29.51 -39.57 51.10
N GLN A 237 30.54 -40.14 51.72
CA GLN A 237 31.94 -39.92 51.36
C GLN A 237 32.52 -41.08 50.56
N ILE A 238 32.69 -40.89 49.24
CA ILE A 238 33.25 -41.92 48.35
C ILE A 238 34.69 -42.30 48.71
N GLY A 239 35.48 -41.37 49.24
CA GLY A 239 36.85 -41.66 49.67
C GLY A 239 36.92 -42.71 50.78
N VAL A 240 35.91 -42.77 51.66
CA VAL A 240 35.81 -43.77 52.73
C VAL A 240 35.53 -45.15 52.14
N LEU A 241 34.64 -45.23 51.14
CA LEU A 241 34.40 -46.48 50.40
C LEU A 241 35.68 -46.97 49.74
N LEU A 242 36.35 -46.12 48.96
CA LEU A 242 37.55 -46.51 48.21
C LEU A 242 38.68 -47.02 49.13
N LYS A 243 38.87 -46.36 50.28
CA LYS A 243 39.85 -46.81 51.28
C LYS A 243 39.44 -48.13 51.93
N GLY A 244 38.17 -48.30 52.27
CA GLY A 244 37.65 -49.54 52.85
C GLY A 244 37.75 -50.72 51.88
N MET A 245 37.28 -50.54 50.64
CA MET A 245 37.36 -51.57 49.60
C MET A 245 38.80 -51.94 49.27
N ARG A 246 39.72 -50.98 49.21
CA ARG A 246 41.16 -51.27 49.02
C ARG A 246 41.72 -52.16 50.12
N ALA A 247 41.37 -51.90 51.38
CA ALA A 247 41.80 -52.74 52.51
C ALA A 247 41.25 -54.17 52.38
N LEU A 248 39.97 -54.31 52.00
CA LEU A 248 39.36 -55.63 51.77
C LEU A 248 39.98 -56.39 50.60
N PHE A 249 40.35 -55.70 49.53
CA PHE A 249 41.08 -56.32 48.43
C PHE A 249 42.48 -56.74 48.82
N ALA A 250 43.21 -55.92 49.59
CA ALA A 250 44.53 -56.29 50.10
C ALA A 250 44.44 -57.56 50.98
N GLU A 251 43.47 -57.62 51.90
CA GLU A 251 43.22 -58.79 52.75
C GLU A 251 42.81 -60.05 51.95
N GLY A 252 42.13 -59.89 50.81
CA GLY A 252 41.64 -60.99 49.99
C GLY A 252 42.60 -61.45 48.89
N MET A 253 43.71 -60.73 48.68
CA MET A 253 44.76 -61.05 47.70
C MET A 253 46.06 -61.54 48.35
N GLU A 254 46.22 -61.35 49.66
CA GLU A 254 47.19 -62.08 50.51
C GLU A 254 46.74 -63.53 50.74
#